data_AF-A0A822AAN7-F1
#
_entry.id   AF-A0A822AAN7-F1
#
_cell.length_a   1.000
_cell.length_b   1.000
_cell.length_c   1.000
_cell.angle_alpha   90.00
_cell.angle_beta   90.00
_cell.angle_gamma   90.00
#
_symmetry.space_group_name_H-M   'P 1'
#
loop_
_entity.id
_entity.type
_entity.pdbx_description
1 polymer ?
#
loop_
_entity_poly.entity_id
_entity_poly.type
_entity_poly.pdbx_seq_one_letter_code
_entity_poly.pdbx_strand_id
1 'polypeptide(L)'
;FISGHALGGLFVIICSIISILLSSHVATSATIYFLIAIVVIISNIIIYYFLEKSHLFQIYTSAIQEINNRYEPLFHESLSSSSHNDNHITLSITLLATRERLFVAYKYTKWNFYGIFLTFISTLSIFPAYLSKIQPSYPSINSSNILWTQRLYVQVMTFLLFYIGDTFGRIISLKIHIPSLLYPRLLFFICLSRFIFIILFGFCNFPNTNGYPYLFKNDFIYALLVLCFSISHGYCYSINMIYAPRRVYPQLTSTVGALMIMALIAGTFVGSLLSYGVVAIYGDN
;
A
#
# COMPACT_ATOMS: atom_id res chain seq x y z
N PHE A 1 2.21 7.08 -9.51
CA PHE A 1 1.33 6.14 -8.78
C PHE A 1 1.81 5.86 -7.34
N ILE A 2 3.05 5.42 -7.14
CA ILE A 2 3.56 4.91 -5.84
C ILE A 2 3.52 5.97 -4.71
N SER A 3 3.80 7.24 -4.99
CA SER A 3 3.79 8.30 -3.97
C SER A 3 2.39 8.83 -3.62
N GLY A 4 1.44 8.72 -4.56
CA GLY A 4 0.10 9.31 -4.43
C GLY A 4 -0.73 8.67 -3.32
N HIS A 5 -0.62 7.35 -3.15
CA HIS A 5 -1.36 6.63 -2.10
C HIS A 5 -0.98 7.10 -0.68
N ALA A 6 0.32 7.29 -0.41
CA ALA A 6 0.80 7.73 0.90
C ALA A 6 0.40 9.17 1.22
N LEU A 7 0.56 10.08 0.25
CA LEU A 7 0.18 11.48 0.39
C LEU A 7 -1.34 11.65 0.54
N GLY A 8 -2.13 10.85 -0.18
CA GLY A 8 -3.58 10.82 -0.04
C GLY A 8 -4.01 10.42 1.37
N GLY A 9 -3.39 9.37 1.93
CA GLY A 9 -3.64 8.97 3.31
C GLY A 9 -3.24 10.03 4.34
N LEU A 10 -2.09 10.69 4.14
CA LEU A 10 -1.64 11.79 4.99
C LEU A 10 -2.61 12.97 4.97
N PHE A 11 -3.09 13.36 3.78
CA PHE A 11 -4.10 14.40 3.62
C PHE A 11 -5.40 14.05 4.35
N VAL A 12 -5.89 12.82 4.17
CA VAL A 12 -7.10 12.32 4.83
C VAL A 12 -7.01 12.40 6.36
N ILE A 13 -5.87 12.00 6.93
CA ILE A 13 -5.65 12.07 8.38
C ILE A 13 -5.56 13.50 8.88
N ILE A 14 -4.92 14.42 8.14
CA ILE A 14 -4.92 15.84 8.48
C ILE A 14 -6.35 16.39 8.52
N CYS A 15 -7.17 16.08 7.51
CA CYS A 15 -8.58 16.48 7.50
C CYS A 15 -9.36 15.91 8.70
N SER A 16 -9.10 14.65 9.08
CA SER A 16 -9.71 14.03 10.26
C SER A 16 -9.28 14.69 11.57
N ILE A 17 -8.00 15.05 11.72
CA ILE A 17 -7.52 15.77 12.91
C ILE A 17 -8.16 17.16 12.98
N ILE A 18 -8.20 17.89 11.86
CA ILE A 18 -8.85 19.21 11.79
C ILE A 18 -10.34 19.10 12.16
N SER A 19 -11.05 18.08 11.68
CA SER A 19 -12.47 17.90 12.02
C SER A 19 -12.68 17.62 13.51
N ILE A 20 -11.76 16.90 14.17
CA ILE A 20 -11.80 16.63 15.61
C ILE A 20 -11.50 17.91 16.42
N LEU A 21 -10.59 18.76 15.93
CA LEU A 21 -10.26 20.03 16.59
C LEU A 21 -11.38 21.07 16.45
N LEU A 22 -12.12 21.06 15.34
CA LEU A 22 -13.23 21.99 15.10
C LEU A 22 -14.48 21.68 15.93
N SER A 23 -14.64 20.45 16.45
CA SER A 23 -15.84 20.09 17.20
C SER A 23 -15.59 19.15 18.38
N SER A 24 -16.14 19.53 19.53
CA SER A 24 -16.15 18.73 20.76
C SER A 24 -17.11 17.53 20.70
N HIS A 25 -18.05 17.47 19.77
CA HIS A 25 -18.98 16.34 19.61
C HIS A 25 -18.57 15.41 18.46
N VAL A 26 -18.60 14.09 18.70
CA VAL A 26 -18.18 13.07 17.72
C VAL A 26 -19.03 13.15 16.44
N ALA A 27 -20.35 13.28 16.58
CA ALA A 27 -21.27 13.34 15.45
C ALA A 27 -20.97 14.54 14.54
N THR A 28 -20.79 15.73 15.12
CA THR A 28 -20.49 16.95 14.38
C THR A 28 -19.10 16.93 13.73
N SER A 29 -18.10 16.36 14.42
CA SER A 29 -16.78 16.15 13.82
C SER A 29 -16.85 15.23 12.59
N ALA A 30 -17.64 14.16 12.67
CA ALA A 30 -17.84 13.23 11.56
C ALA A 30 -18.56 13.91 10.38
N THR A 31 -19.60 14.71 10.63
CA THR A 31 -20.31 15.43 9.54
C THR A 31 -19.39 16.42 8.83
N ILE A 32 -18.56 17.16 9.57
CA ILE A 32 -17.54 18.06 8.99
C ILE A 32 -16.55 17.27 8.11
N TYR A 33 -16.05 16.14 8.61
CA TYR A 33 -15.13 15.29 7.86
C TYR A 33 -15.76 14.77 6.55
N PHE A 34 -17.01 14.29 6.59
CA PHE A 34 -17.73 13.85 5.39
C PHE A 34 -17.97 14.99 4.40
N LEU A 35 -18.28 16.20 4.87
CA LEU A 35 -18.44 17.37 4.01
C LEU A 35 -17.15 17.70 3.26
N ILE A 36 -16.01 17.70 3.97
CA ILE A 36 -14.69 17.90 3.37
C ILE A 36 -14.42 16.82 2.30
N ALA A 37 -14.75 15.55 2.59
CA ALA A 37 -14.57 14.45 1.64
C ALA A 37 -15.39 14.65 0.36
N ILE A 38 -16.64 15.12 0.45
CA ILE A 38 -17.49 15.43 -0.72
C ILE A 38 -16.85 16.52 -1.58
N VAL A 39 -16.37 17.60 -0.97
CA VAL A 39 -15.70 18.70 -1.69
C VAL A 39 -14.45 18.19 -2.41
N VAL A 40 -13.65 17.34 -1.75
CA VAL A 40 -12.45 16.72 -2.33
C VAL A 40 -12.80 15.80 -3.51
N ILE A 41 -13.87 15.00 -3.41
CA ILE A 41 -14.33 14.15 -4.51
C ILE A 41 -14.76 14.99 -5.71
N ILE A 42 -15.55 16.04 -5.50
CA ILE A 42 -15.97 16.96 -6.58
C ILE A 42 -14.76 17.62 -7.22
N SER A 43 -13.80 18.09 -6.41
CA SER A 43 -12.55 18.66 -6.90
C SER A 43 -11.75 17.66 -7.74
N ASN A 44 -11.62 16.41 -7.29
CA ASN A 44 -10.95 15.34 -8.04
C ASN A 44 -11.64 15.05 -9.38
N ILE A 45 -12.97 15.04 -9.43
CA ILE A 45 -13.74 14.85 -10.68
C ILE A 45 -13.47 16.00 -11.65
N ILE A 46 -13.47 17.25 -11.16
CA ILE A 46 -13.17 18.43 -11.97
C ILE A 46 -11.74 18.37 -12.51
N ILE A 47 -10.76 18.06 -11.65
CA ILE A 47 -9.35 17.91 -12.05
C ILE A 47 -9.20 16.80 -13.08
N TYR A 48 -9.86 15.66 -12.88
CA TYR A 48 -9.84 14.54 -13.83
C TYR A 48 -10.38 14.95 -15.20
N TYR A 49 -11.52 15.65 -15.25
CA TYR A 49 -12.09 16.17 -16.48
C TYR A 49 -11.14 17.13 -17.22
N PHE A 50 -10.48 18.03 -16.49
CA PHE A 50 -9.46 18.91 -17.08
C PHE A 50 -8.21 18.16 -17.53
N LEU A 51 -7.79 17.13 -16.79
CA LEU A 51 -6.63 16.29 -17.13
C LEU A 51 -6.88 15.53 -18.44
N GLU A 52 -8.07 14.96 -18.62
CA GLU A 52 -8.47 14.26 -19.85
C GLU A 52 -8.47 15.20 -21.06
N LYS A 53 -8.87 16.46 -20.87
CA LYS A 53 -8.82 17.50 -21.90
C LYS A 53 -7.44 18.09 -22.14
N SER A 54 -6.46 17.78 -21.30
CA SER A 54 -5.12 18.34 -21.44
C SER A 54 -4.40 17.75 -22.65
N HIS A 55 -3.69 18.61 -23.38
CA HIS A 55 -2.92 18.22 -24.57
C HIS A 55 -1.86 17.14 -24.27
N LEU A 56 -1.29 17.14 -23.05
CA LEU A 56 -0.31 16.15 -22.63
C LEU A 56 -0.91 14.75 -22.49
N PHE A 57 -2.13 14.64 -21.94
CA PHE A 57 -2.81 13.35 -21.83
C PHE A 57 -3.17 12.79 -23.22
N GLN A 58 -3.58 13.67 -24.13
CA GLN A 58 -3.85 13.29 -25.51
C GLN A 58 -2.59 12.83 -26.25
N ILE A 59 -1.44 13.52 -26.09
CA ILE A 59 -0.15 13.07 -26.65
C ILE A 59 0.25 11.70 -26.09
N TYR A 60 0.13 11.50 -24.78
CA TYR A 60 0.52 10.22 -24.17
C TYR A 60 -0.38 9.07 -24.64
N THR A 61 -1.69 9.33 -24.73
CA THR A 61 -2.67 8.35 -25.21
C THR A 61 -2.48 8.08 -26.69
N SER A 62 -2.24 9.09 -27.53
CA SER A 62 -1.99 8.91 -28.96
C SER A 62 -0.67 8.18 -29.23
N ALA A 63 0.39 8.44 -28.46
CA ALA A 63 1.65 7.69 -28.56
C ALA A 63 1.48 6.21 -28.15
N ILE A 64 0.72 5.93 -27.10
CA ILE A 64 0.37 4.55 -26.71
C ILE A 64 -0.50 3.88 -27.77
N GLN A 65 -1.46 4.61 -28.33
CA GLN A 65 -2.36 4.10 -29.34
C GLN A 65 -1.62 3.86 -30.67
N GLU A 66 -0.63 4.67 -31.01
CA GLU A 66 0.26 4.46 -32.17
C GLU A 66 1.17 3.24 -31.95
N ILE A 67 1.69 3.06 -30.74
CA ILE A 67 2.43 1.85 -30.36
C ILE A 67 1.50 0.62 -30.50
N ASN A 68 0.32 0.64 -29.88
CA ASN A 68 -0.64 -0.45 -29.99
C ASN A 68 -1.04 -0.71 -31.44
N ASN A 69 -1.37 0.33 -32.22
CA ASN A 69 -1.71 0.24 -33.65
C ASN A 69 -0.54 -0.16 -34.55
N ARG A 70 0.72 -0.12 -34.08
CA ARG A 70 1.89 -0.61 -34.83
C ARG A 70 2.17 -2.08 -34.56
N TYR A 71 1.83 -2.56 -33.36
CA TYR A 71 2.01 -3.95 -32.97
C TYR A 71 0.77 -4.82 -33.19
N GLU A 72 -0.45 -4.26 -33.14
CA GLU A 72 -1.70 -4.94 -33.49
C GLU A 72 -1.72 -5.46 -34.94
N PRO A 73 -1.35 -4.70 -35.98
CA PRO A 73 -1.36 -5.20 -37.36
C PRO A 73 -0.24 -6.20 -37.61
N LEU A 74 0.93 -6.09 -36.97
CA LEU A 74 1.96 -7.15 -37.05
C LEU A 74 1.49 -8.46 -36.37
N PHE A 75 0.69 -8.33 -35.31
CA PHE A 75 -0.01 -9.43 -34.66
C PHE A 75 -1.16 -9.96 -35.53
N HIS A 76 -1.91 -9.10 -36.22
CA HIS A 76 -3.00 -9.49 -37.12
C HIS A 76 -2.55 -10.02 -38.50
N GLU A 77 -1.39 -9.62 -39.01
CA GLU A 77 -0.81 -10.08 -40.28
C GLU A 77 -0.17 -11.47 -40.13
N SER A 78 0.35 -11.77 -38.93
CA SER A 78 0.66 -13.16 -38.54
C SER A 78 -0.60 -14.02 -38.32
N LEU A 79 -1.75 -13.40 -38.01
CA LEU A 79 -3.07 -14.07 -37.90
C LEU A 79 -3.78 -14.25 -39.26
N SER A 80 -3.59 -13.37 -40.23
CA SER A 80 -4.27 -13.42 -41.55
C SER A 80 -3.55 -14.28 -42.58
N SER A 81 -2.24 -14.51 -42.43
CA SER A 81 -1.50 -15.48 -43.24
C SER A 81 -1.87 -16.95 -42.95
N SER A 82 -2.69 -17.20 -41.93
CA SER A 82 -3.17 -18.52 -41.48
C SER A 82 -4.70 -18.66 -41.51
N SER A 83 -5.41 -17.76 -42.21
CA SER A 83 -6.86 -17.54 -42.04
C SER A 83 -7.77 -18.33 -42.97
N HIS A 84 -7.75 -19.66 -42.96
CA HIS A 84 -8.87 -20.39 -43.57
C HIS A 84 -9.55 -21.51 -42.77
N ASN A 85 -9.21 -21.79 -41.50
CA ASN A 85 -10.09 -22.69 -40.69
C ASN A 85 -10.04 -22.61 -39.13
N ASP A 86 -9.30 -21.69 -38.51
CA ASP A 86 -8.69 -21.98 -37.19
C ASP A 86 -8.97 -20.95 -36.06
N ASN A 87 -10.23 -20.55 -35.83
CA ASN A 87 -10.59 -19.61 -34.73
C ASN A 87 -10.33 -20.18 -33.31
N HIS A 88 -10.50 -21.51 -33.11
CA HIS A 88 -10.17 -22.16 -31.83
C HIS A 88 -8.66 -22.27 -31.61
N ILE A 89 -7.90 -22.49 -32.68
CA ILE A 89 -6.45 -22.65 -32.64
C ILE A 89 -5.77 -21.29 -32.39
N THR A 90 -6.24 -20.21 -33.02
CA THR A 90 -5.75 -18.84 -32.77
C THR A 90 -5.97 -18.36 -31.34
N LEU A 91 -7.13 -18.66 -30.73
CA LEU A 91 -7.37 -18.38 -29.30
C LEU A 91 -6.39 -19.15 -28.40
N SER A 92 -6.16 -20.43 -28.70
CA SER A 92 -5.25 -21.27 -27.93
C SER A 92 -3.79 -20.82 -28.03
N ILE A 93 -3.33 -20.38 -29.21
CA ILE A 93 -1.99 -19.82 -29.43
C ILE A 93 -1.82 -18.51 -28.68
N THR A 94 -2.84 -17.64 -28.67
CA THR A 94 -2.81 -16.36 -27.95
C THR A 94 -2.74 -16.57 -26.42
N LEU A 95 -3.48 -17.55 -25.89
CA LEU A 95 -3.42 -17.94 -24.49
C LEU A 95 -2.05 -18.52 -24.12
N LEU A 96 -1.45 -19.35 -24.99
CA LEU A 96 -0.12 -19.91 -24.79
C LEU A 96 0.95 -18.82 -24.77
N ALA A 97 0.93 -17.89 -25.73
CA ALA A 97 1.87 -16.77 -25.78
C ALA A 97 1.74 -15.84 -24.56
N THR A 98 0.52 -15.58 -24.11
CA THR A 98 0.26 -14.78 -22.89
C THR A 98 0.79 -15.49 -21.64
N ARG A 99 0.55 -16.81 -21.55
CA ARG A 99 1.05 -17.65 -20.46
C ARG A 99 2.57 -17.66 -20.41
N GLU A 100 3.24 -17.75 -21.56
CA GLU A 100 4.70 -17.69 -21.63
C GLU A 100 5.23 -16.32 -21.20
N ARG A 101 4.63 -15.22 -21.68
CA ARG A 101 5.01 -13.86 -21.25
C ARG A 101 4.88 -13.69 -19.73
N LEU A 102 3.77 -14.15 -19.15
CA LEU A 102 3.54 -14.12 -17.70
C LEU A 102 4.54 -15.00 -16.96
N PHE A 103 4.81 -16.20 -17.45
CA PHE A 103 5.76 -17.12 -16.84
C PHE A 103 7.18 -16.55 -16.83
N VAL A 104 7.62 -15.97 -17.94
CA VAL A 104 8.93 -15.31 -18.05
C VAL A 104 9.00 -14.11 -17.12
N ALA A 105 8.00 -13.22 -17.16
CA ALA A 105 7.91 -12.04 -16.30
C ALA A 105 7.97 -12.44 -14.81
N TYR A 106 7.19 -13.45 -14.42
CA TYR A 106 7.17 -13.98 -13.05
C TYR A 106 8.51 -14.61 -12.67
N LYS A 107 9.11 -15.44 -13.52
CA LYS A 107 10.40 -16.11 -13.26
C LYS A 107 11.50 -15.12 -12.88
N TYR A 108 11.57 -13.98 -13.58
CA TYR A 108 12.56 -12.93 -13.32
C TYR A 108 12.21 -12.01 -12.14
N THR A 109 10.94 -11.90 -11.76
CA THR A 109 10.46 -10.96 -10.74
C THR A 109 9.92 -11.60 -9.46
N LYS A 110 9.92 -12.93 -9.36
CA LYS A 110 9.33 -13.70 -8.25
C LYS A 110 9.70 -13.21 -6.86
N TRP A 111 10.96 -12.81 -6.64
CA TRP A 111 11.41 -12.30 -5.35
C TRP A 111 10.77 -10.95 -5.00
N ASN A 112 10.61 -10.06 -5.97
CA ASN A 112 9.92 -8.77 -5.75
C ASN A 112 8.42 -9.00 -5.55
N PHE A 113 7.83 -9.95 -6.28
CA PHE A 113 6.45 -10.37 -6.08
C PHE A 113 6.22 -10.79 -4.62
N TYR A 114 7.02 -11.73 -4.11
CA TYR A 114 6.91 -12.17 -2.72
C TYR A 114 7.29 -11.06 -1.72
N GLY A 115 8.26 -10.20 -2.04
CA GLY A 115 8.62 -9.07 -1.20
C GLY A 115 7.46 -8.09 -0.99
N ILE A 116 6.75 -7.73 -2.06
CA ILE A 116 5.55 -6.88 -2.00
C ILE A 116 4.45 -7.59 -1.21
N PHE A 117 4.16 -8.84 -1.56
CA PHE A 117 3.14 -9.66 -0.90
C PHE A 117 3.35 -9.72 0.62
N LEU A 118 4.56 -10.05 1.07
CA LEU A 118 4.91 -10.12 2.50
C LEU A 118 4.90 -8.74 3.17
N THR A 119 5.32 -7.69 2.47
CA THR A 119 5.29 -6.31 3.00
C THR A 119 3.86 -5.87 3.29
N PHE A 120 2.90 -6.19 2.41
CA PHE A 120 1.48 -5.89 2.66
C PHE A 120 0.86 -6.80 3.72
N ILE A 121 1.20 -8.09 3.75
CA ILE A 121 0.71 -8.99 4.81
C ILE A 121 1.19 -8.53 6.19
N SER A 122 2.49 -8.31 6.36
CA SER A 122 3.06 -7.87 7.64
C SER A 122 2.49 -6.53 8.08
N THR A 123 2.21 -5.61 7.13
CA THR A 123 1.62 -4.32 7.46
C THR A 123 0.15 -4.42 7.83
N LEU A 124 -0.67 -5.04 6.98
CA LEU A 124 -2.12 -5.04 7.12
C LEU A 124 -2.66 -6.06 8.13
N SER A 125 -1.83 -7.02 8.53
CA SER A 125 -2.14 -7.88 9.69
C SER A 125 -2.17 -7.11 11.01
N ILE A 126 -1.52 -5.95 11.10
CA ILE A 126 -1.48 -5.15 12.35
C ILE A 126 -2.16 -3.79 12.17
N PHE A 127 -1.82 -3.05 11.10
CA PHE A 127 -2.37 -1.72 10.83
C PHE A 127 -3.53 -1.81 9.82
N PRO A 128 -4.70 -1.20 10.05
CA PRO A 128 -5.04 -0.39 11.22
C PRO A 128 -5.74 -1.18 12.35
N ALA A 129 -6.21 -2.40 12.10
CA ALA A 129 -7.15 -3.11 12.98
C ALA A 129 -6.64 -3.31 14.42
N TYR A 130 -5.39 -3.72 14.58
CA TYR A 130 -4.78 -3.89 15.90
C TYR A 130 -4.24 -2.55 16.45
N LEU A 131 -3.46 -1.80 15.67
CA LEU A 131 -2.83 -0.55 16.15
C LEU A 131 -3.84 0.56 16.53
N SER A 132 -5.04 0.54 15.97
CA SER A 132 -6.10 1.51 16.32
C SER A 132 -6.72 1.29 17.70
N LYS A 133 -6.49 0.10 18.31
CA LYS A 133 -6.99 -0.24 19.64
C LYS A 133 -5.97 0.02 20.75
N ILE A 134 -4.72 0.34 20.40
CA ILE A 134 -3.66 0.63 21.37
C ILE A 134 -4.04 1.90 22.16
N GLN A 135 -3.92 1.81 23.48
CA GLN A 135 -4.27 2.88 24.40
C GLN A 135 -3.03 3.59 24.94
N PRO A 136 -3.14 4.89 25.30
CA PRO A 136 -2.04 5.61 25.94
C PRO A 136 -1.62 4.93 27.24
N SER A 137 -0.32 4.89 27.49
CA SER A 137 0.27 4.27 28.69
C SER A 137 -0.13 4.98 29.98
N TYR A 138 -0.43 6.28 29.89
CA TYR A 138 -0.87 7.11 31.01
C TYR A 138 -2.32 7.56 30.76
N PRO A 139 -3.33 6.81 31.23
CA PRO A 139 -4.71 7.28 31.19
C PRO A 139 -4.79 8.55 32.05
N SER A 140 -5.29 9.66 31.48
CA SER A 140 -5.41 10.93 32.18
C SER A 140 -6.39 10.79 33.35
N ILE A 141 -5.88 10.58 34.56
CA ILE A 141 -6.68 10.51 35.80
C ILE A 141 -7.31 11.87 36.14
N ASN A 142 -6.78 12.97 35.59
CA ASN A 142 -7.37 14.31 35.67
C ASN A 142 -8.02 14.70 34.34
N SER A 143 -9.26 15.18 34.43
CA SER A 143 -10.25 15.47 33.40
C SER A 143 -9.85 16.44 32.26
N SER A 144 -8.63 16.98 32.23
CA SER A 144 -8.21 17.98 31.25
C SER A 144 -7.77 17.42 29.89
N ASN A 145 -7.45 16.13 29.77
CA ASN A 145 -6.89 15.53 28.54
C ASN A 145 -7.77 14.45 27.87
N ILE A 146 -9.09 14.48 28.08
CA ILE A 146 -10.03 13.52 27.48
C ILE A 146 -9.98 13.55 25.95
N LEU A 147 -9.88 14.75 25.35
CA LEU A 147 -9.80 14.92 23.89
C LEU A 147 -8.53 14.27 23.31
N TRP A 148 -7.40 14.37 24.00
CA TRP A 148 -6.17 13.69 23.61
C TRP A 148 -6.34 12.17 23.68
N THR A 149 -6.64 11.66 24.88
CA THR A 149 -6.67 10.23 25.18
C THR A 149 -7.70 9.47 24.34
N GLN A 150 -8.89 10.03 24.11
CA GLN A 150 -9.99 9.32 23.44
C GLN A 150 -10.10 9.56 21.94
N ARG A 151 -9.62 10.71 21.42
CA ARG A 151 -9.86 11.09 20.02
C ARG A 151 -8.61 11.34 19.21
N LEU A 152 -7.63 12.05 19.77
CA LEU A 152 -6.42 12.41 19.03
C LEU A 152 -5.30 11.38 19.14
N TYR A 153 -5.21 10.62 20.23
CA TYR A 153 -4.08 9.73 20.47
C TYR A 153 -3.87 8.75 19.31
N VAL A 154 -4.91 8.00 18.93
CA VAL A 154 -4.82 7.04 17.82
C VAL A 154 -4.60 7.75 16.48
N GLN A 155 -5.26 8.90 16.25
CA GLN A 155 -5.10 9.68 15.02
C GLN A 155 -3.68 10.17 14.82
N VAL A 156 -3.03 10.64 15.89
CA VAL A 156 -1.67 11.18 15.86
C VAL A 156 -0.63 10.07 15.96
N MET A 157 -0.68 9.26 17.01
CA MET A 157 0.36 8.27 17.33
C MET A 157 0.33 7.04 16.42
N THR A 158 -0.82 6.72 15.83
CA THR A 158 -0.94 5.58 14.90
C THR A 158 -1.02 6.08 13.47
N PHE A 159 -2.10 6.74 13.10
CA PHE A 159 -2.39 7.03 11.68
C PHE A 159 -1.46 8.08 11.08
N LEU A 160 -1.28 9.23 11.74
CA LEU A 160 -0.44 10.31 11.24
C LEU A 160 1.03 9.87 11.15
N LEU A 161 1.56 9.29 12.22
CA LEU A 161 2.94 8.75 12.22
C LEU A 161 3.12 7.67 11.16
N PHE A 162 2.13 6.80 10.95
CA PHE A 162 2.20 5.80 9.88
C PHE A 162 2.27 6.49 8.51
N TYR A 163 1.37 7.40 8.14
CA TYR A 163 1.42 8.01 6.80
C TYR A 163 2.63 8.93 6.58
N ILE A 164 3.12 9.62 7.62
CA ILE A 164 4.38 10.38 7.55
C ILE A 164 5.55 9.42 7.28
N GLY A 165 5.65 8.34 8.07
CA GLY A 165 6.70 7.34 7.92
C GLY A 165 6.67 6.67 6.54
N ASP A 166 5.49 6.27 6.05
CA ASP A 166 5.32 5.62 4.74
C ASP A 166 5.76 6.56 3.61
N THR A 167 5.32 7.83 3.67
CA THR A 167 5.74 8.86 2.71
C THR A 167 7.26 9.05 2.74
N PHE A 168 7.85 9.14 3.93
CA PHE A 168 9.29 9.30 4.09
C PHE A 168 10.07 8.09 3.55
N GLY A 169 9.64 6.87 3.88
CA GLY A 169 10.23 5.63 3.36
C GLY A 169 10.18 5.56 1.82
N ARG A 170 9.07 5.99 1.22
CA ARG A 170 8.94 6.10 -0.24
C ARG A 170 9.92 7.11 -0.82
N ILE A 171 10.04 8.30 -0.23
CA ILE A 171 11.00 9.33 -0.67
C ILE A 171 12.44 8.81 -0.56
N ILE A 172 12.79 8.13 0.54
CA ILE A 172 14.11 7.54 0.72
C ILE A 172 14.39 6.51 -0.39
N SER A 173 13.42 5.68 -0.77
CA SER A 173 13.60 4.65 -1.81
C SER A 173 13.93 5.21 -3.20
N LEU A 174 13.60 6.49 -3.45
CA LEU A 174 13.92 7.17 -4.72
C LEU A 174 15.39 7.57 -4.80
N LYS A 175 16.03 7.86 -3.66
CA LYS A 175 17.44 8.29 -3.59
C LYS A 175 18.37 7.15 -3.18
N ILE A 176 17.95 6.34 -2.22
CA ILE A 176 18.75 5.27 -1.60
C ILE A 176 18.24 3.92 -2.10
N HIS A 177 19.08 3.25 -2.86
CA HIS A 177 18.80 1.99 -3.53
C HIS A 177 19.55 0.82 -2.85
N ILE A 178 19.17 0.52 -1.60
CA ILE A 178 19.80 -0.51 -0.76
C ILE A 178 18.74 -1.53 -0.31
N PRO A 179 18.99 -2.83 -0.42
CA PRO A 179 20.08 -3.47 -1.16
C PRO A 179 19.99 -3.21 -2.66
N SER A 180 21.13 -3.35 -3.35
CA SER A 180 21.22 -3.13 -4.79
C SER A 180 20.28 -4.03 -5.59
N LEU A 181 19.92 -3.59 -6.80
CA LEU A 181 19.15 -4.34 -7.79
C LEU A 181 19.72 -5.75 -8.05
N LEU A 182 21.01 -5.99 -7.79
CA LEU A 182 21.62 -7.31 -7.97
C LEU A 182 21.20 -8.35 -6.90
N TYR A 183 20.64 -7.92 -5.76
CA TYR A 183 20.35 -8.80 -4.61
C TYR A 183 18.84 -8.88 -4.27
N PRO A 184 17.98 -9.43 -5.15
CA PRO A 184 16.54 -9.54 -4.88
C PRO A 184 16.19 -10.44 -3.69
N ARG A 185 17.02 -11.45 -3.41
CA ARG A 185 16.80 -12.36 -2.27
C ARG A 185 16.95 -11.62 -0.94
N LEU A 186 17.89 -10.68 -0.86
CA LEU A 186 18.10 -9.86 0.32
C LEU A 186 16.90 -8.96 0.58
N LEU A 187 16.33 -8.34 -0.47
CA LEU A 187 15.06 -7.60 -0.36
C LEU A 187 13.93 -8.47 0.20
N PHE A 188 13.80 -9.69 -0.30
CA PHE A 188 12.81 -10.64 0.20
C PHE A 188 13.00 -10.92 1.70
N PHE A 189 14.23 -11.19 2.16
CA PHE A 189 14.50 -11.43 3.58
C PHE A 189 14.27 -10.18 4.45
N ILE A 190 14.55 -8.98 3.94
CA ILE A 190 14.20 -7.72 4.62
C ILE A 190 12.68 -7.61 4.76
N CYS A 191 11.92 -7.90 3.69
CA CYS A 191 10.45 -7.90 3.75
C CYS A 191 9.92 -8.95 4.73
N LEU A 192 10.54 -10.14 4.78
CA LEU A 192 10.19 -11.21 5.71
C LEU A 192 10.50 -10.82 7.17
N SER A 193 11.61 -10.11 7.41
CA SER A 193 11.99 -9.67 8.76
C SER A 193 10.94 -8.75 9.40
N ARG A 194 10.09 -8.08 8.59
CA ARG A 194 9.01 -7.20 9.08
C ARG A 194 8.01 -7.90 9.99
N PHE A 195 7.88 -9.22 9.92
CA PHE A 195 6.99 -9.96 10.83
C PHE A 195 7.42 -9.84 12.29
N ILE A 196 8.68 -9.46 12.57
CA ILE A 196 9.13 -9.14 13.94
C ILE A 196 8.32 -8.01 14.56
N PHE A 197 7.81 -7.07 13.77
CA PHE A 197 6.96 -5.97 14.27
C PHE A 197 5.66 -6.49 14.88
N ILE A 198 5.10 -7.61 14.40
CA ILE A 198 3.89 -8.24 15.00
C ILE A 198 4.14 -8.56 16.47
N ILE A 199 5.29 -9.17 16.76
CA ILE A 199 5.68 -9.54 18.12
C ILE A 199 5.96 -8.29 18.95
N LEU A 200 6.69 -7.31 18.39
CA LEU A 200 7.02 -6.06 19.08
C LEU A 200 5.76 -5.27 19.47
N PHE A 201 4.78 -5.15 18.58
CA PHE A 201 3.51 -4.48 18.87
C PHE A 201 2.61 -5.29 19.83
N GLY A 202 2.84 -6.60 19.96
CA GLY A 202 2.20 -7.43 21.00
C GLY A 202 2.59 -7.03 22.43
N PHE A 203 3.74 -6.38 22.63
CA PHE A 203 4.19 -5.88 23.93
C PHE A 203 3.72 -4.44 24.25
N CYS A 204 2.95 -3.81 23.35
CA CYS A 204 2.35 -2.49 23.57
C CYS A 204 1.07 -2.58 24.43
N ASN A 205 0.65 -1.44 24.98
CA ASN A 205 -0.53 -1.35 25.83
C ASN A 205 -1.83 -1.58 25.04
N PHE A 206 -2.38 -2.78 25.14
CA PHE A 206 -3.64 -3.18 24.52
C PHE A 206 -4.73 -3.36 25.60
N PRO A 207 -5.96 -2.88 25.38
CA PRO A 207 -7.04 -3.04 26.36
C PRO A 207 -7.44 -4.52 26.51
N ASN A 208 -7.65 -4.97 27.75
CA ASN A 208 -8.04 -6.34 28.10
C ASN A 208 -7.01 -7.39 27.63
N THR A 209 -5.78 -7.33 28.16
CA THR A 209 -4.78 -8.37 27.90
C THR A 209 -5.13 -9.68 28.62
N ASN A 210 -4.98 -10.81 27.91
CA ASN A 210 -5.17 -12.17 28.44
C ASN A 210 -4.01 -12.59 29.39
N GLY A 211 -3.69 -11.75 30.36
CA GLY A 211 -2.55 -11.94 31.27
C GLY A 211 -1.17 -11.67 30.65
N TYR A 212 -1.09 -11.22 29.39
CA TYR A 212 0.19 -10.83 28.78
C TYR A 212 0.72 -9.52 29.39
N PRO A 213 1.98 -9.51 29.88
CA PRO A 213 2.58 -8.30 30.41
C PRO A 213 2.94 -7.35 29.27
N TYR A 214 2.35 -6.15 29.27
CA TYR A 214 2.80 -5.07 28.39
C TYR A 214 4.14 -4.51 28.93
N LEU A 215 5.19 -4.59 28.11
CA LEU A 215 6.54 -4.19 28.50
C LEU A 215 6.80 -2.71 28.22
N PHE A 216 6.18 -2.17 27.17
CA PHE A 216 6.39 -0.78 26.74
C PHE A 216 5.41 0.15 27.44
N LYS A 217 5.82 0.69 28.59
CA LYS A 217 5.06 1.67 29.40
C LYS A 217 5.21 3.13 28.96
N ASN A 218 5.88 3.36 27.83
CA ASN A 218 6.16 4.70 27.33
C ASN A 218 5.66 4.85 25.89
N ASP A 219 4.75 5.80 25.68
CA ASP A 219 4.15 6.11 24.38
C ASP A 219 5.19 6.55 23.34
N PHE A 220 6.35 7.06 23.77
CA PHE A 220 7.47 7.37 22.87
C PHE A 220 8.01 6.12 22.17
N ILE A 221 8.10 4.99 22.87
CA ILE A 221 8.55 3.72 22.29
C ILE A 221 7.55 3.24 21.24
N TYR A 222 6.25 3.36 21.55
CA TYR A 222 5.18 3.06 20.61
C TYR A 222 5.29 3.92 19.34
N ALA A 223 5.43 5.25 19.48
CA ALA A 223 5.59 6.18 18.37
C ALA A 223 6.81 5.84 17.49
N LEU A 224 7.95 5.50 18.11
CA LEU A 224 9.16 5.10 17.41
C LEU A 224 8.94 3.78 16.63
N LEU A 225 8.27 2.80 17.24
CA LEU A 225 7.93 1.54 16.57
C LEU A 225 7.03 1.76 15.35
N VAL A 226 5.99 2.60 15.46
CA VAL A 226 5.11 2.97 14.34
C VAL A 226 5.90 3.64 13.22
N LEU A 227 6.78 4.59 13.55
CA LEU A 227 7.63 5.26 12.56
C LEU A 227 8.57 4.27 11.85
N CYS A 228 9.30 3.43 12.58
CA CYS A 228 10.20 2.45 11.99
C CYS A 228 9.45 1.43 11.12
N PHE A 229 8.30 0.94 11.59
CA PHE A 229 7.43 0.02 10.87
C PHE A 229 6.90 0.62 9.56
N SER A 230 6.55 1.90 9.59
CA SER A 230 6.00 2.59 8.44
C SER A 230 7.06 3.05 7.43
N ILE A 231 8.19 3.59 7.89
CA ILE A 231 9.33 3.91 7.01
C ILE A 231 9.78 2.66 6.27
N SER A 232 9.93 1.55 6.99
CA SER A 232 10.28 0.28 6.36
C SER A 232 9.20 -0.20 5.38
N HIS A 233 7.91 0.10 5.61
CA HIS A 233 6.81 -0.29 4.70
C HIS A 233 6.96 0.45 3.38
N GLY A 234 7.01 1.78 3.44
CA GLY A 234 7.12 2.63 2.28
C GLY A 234 8.40 2.37 1.49
N TYR A 235 9.50 2.12 2.20
CA TYR A 235 10.79 1.77 1.58
C TYR A 235 10.75 0.43 0.85
N CYS A 236 10.36 -0.66 1.54
CA CYS A 236 10.34 -2.01 0.98
C CYS A 236 9.35 -2.11 -0.19
N TYR A 237 8.15 -1.54 -0.06
CA TYR A 237 7.19 -1.54 -1.15
C TYR A 237 7.73 -0.82 -2.40
N SER A 238 8.23 0.39 -2.21
CA SER A 238 8.66 1.22 -3.34
C SER A 238 9.87 0.66 -4.06
N ILE A 239 10.87 0.17 -3.32
CA ILE A 239 12.07 -0.38 -3.95
C ILE A 239 11.75 -1.64 -4.77
N ASN A 240 10.85 -2.50 -4.30
CA ASN A 240 10.40 -3.67 -5.05
C ASN A 240 9.62 -3.25 -6.32
N MET A 241 8.74 -2.26 -6.22
CA MET A 241 7.99 -1.72 -7.37
C MET A 241 8.89 -1.03 -8.41
N ILE A 242 9.98 -0.38 -7.98
CA ILE A 242 10.96 0.23 -8.89
C ILE A 242 11.84 -0.85 -9.54
N TYR A 243 12.23 -1.88 -8.80
CA TYR A 243 13.17 -2.89 -9.27
C TYR A 243 12.54 -3.93 -10.18
N ALA A 244 11.28 -4.32 -9.94
CA ALA A 244 10.60 -5.35 -10.73
C ALA A 244 10.63 -5.07 -12.25
N PRO A 245 10.20 -3.90 -12.77
CA PRO A 245 10.22 -3.64 -14.21
C PRO A 245 11.65 -3.52 -14.79
N ARG A 246 12.64 -3.13 -13.96
CA ARG A 246 14.06 -3.04 -14.38
C ARG A 246 14.73 -4.40 -14.58
N ARG A 247 14.07 -5.51 -14.21
CA ARG A 247 14.61 -6.88 -14.35
C ARG A 247 14.17 -7.59 -15.63
N VAL A 248 13.29 -6.98 -16.41
CA VAL A 248 12.73 -7.57 -17.62
C VAL A 248 12.97 -6.65 -18.81
N TYR A 249 12.84 -7.20 -20.01
CA TYR A 249 12.88 -6.41 -21.23
C TYR A 249 11.72 -5.39 -21.25
N PRO A 250 11.90 -4.21 -21.89
CA PRO A 250 10.91 -3.14 -21.92
C PRO A 250 9.50 -3.59 -22.32
N GLN A 251 9.37 -4.56 -23.22
CA GLN A 251 8.10 -5.10 -23.71
C GLN A 251 7.30 -5.84 -22.61
N LEU A 252 7.96 -6.35 -21.57
CA LEU A 252 7.35 -7.08 -20.46
C LEU A 252 7.07 -6.19 -19.23
N THR A 253 7.46 -4.92 -19.27
CA THR A 253 7.35 -4.01 -18.11
C THR A 253 5.90 -3.78 -17.68
N SER A 254 4.97 -3.65 -18.64
CA SER A 254 3.54 -3.53 -18.38
C SER A 254 2.99 -4.78 -17.66
N THR A 255 3.34 -5.97 -18.17
CA THR A 255 2.96 -7.26 -17.55
C THR A 255 3.54 -7.41 -16.14
N VAL A 256 4.78 -7.01 -15.92
CA VAL A 256 5.39 -7.01 -14.58
C VAL A 256 4.67 -6.02 -13.65
N GLY A 257 4.33 -4.83 -14.13
CA GLY A 257 3.55 -3.85 -13.37
C GLY A 257 2.23 -4.45 -12.89
N ALA A 258 1.50 -5.13 -13.78
CA ALA A 258 0.28 -5.85 -13.44
C ALA A 258 0.52 -6.96 -12.40
N LEU A 259 1.58 -7.77 -12.56
CA LEU A 259 1.94 -8.81 -11.58
C LEU A 259 2.25 -8.24 -10.19
N MET A 260 2.94 -7.10 -10.11
CA MET A 260 3.25 -6.47 -8.82
C MET A 260 2.00 -5.87 -8.16
N ILE A 261 1.08 -5.31 -8.94
CA ILE A 261 -0.22 -4.86 -8.44
C ILE A 261 -1.05 -6.07 -7.94
N MET A 262 -1.03 -7.20 -8.63
CA MET A 262 -1.66 -8.42 -8.14
C MET A 262 -1.06 -8.88 -6.81
N ALA A 263 0.28 -8.84 -6.66
CA ALA A 263 0.93 -9.16 -5.39
C ALA A 263 0.50 -8.24 -4.25
N LEU A 264 0.37 -6.95 -4.54
CA LEU A 264 -0.17 -5.95 -3.61
C LEU A 264 -1.59 -6.32 -3.20
N ILE A 265 -2.51 -6.52 -4.16
CA ILE A 265 -3.92 -6.81 -3.87
C ILE A 265 -4.04 -8.12 -3.07
N ALA A 266 -3.37 -9.18 -3.50
CA ALA A 266 -3.36 -10.44 -2.77
C ALA A 266 -2.81 -10.28 -1.34
N GLY A 267 -1.72 -9.53 -1.18
CA GLY A 267 -1.14 -9.25 0.14
C GLY A 267 -2.08 -8.42 1.02
N THR A 268 -2.82 -7.46 0.45
CA THR A 268 -3.81 -6.67 1.18
C THR A 268 -5.00 -7.49 1.66
N PHE A 269 -5.47 -8.41 0.81
CA PHE A 269 -6.54 -9.33 1.16
C PHE A 269 -6.12 -10.27 2.30
N VAL A 270 -4.98 -10.96 2.14
CA VAL A 270 -4.47 -11.91 3.14
C VAL A 270 -4.10 -11.20 4.44
N GLY A 271 -3.45 -10.03 4.36
CA GLY A 271 -3.11 -9.22 5.54
C GLY A 271 -4.34 -8.79 6.33
N SER A 272 -5.36 -8.28 5.65
CA SER A 272 -6.64 -7.91 6.29
C SER A 272 -7.32 -9.11 6.95
N LEU A 273 -7.29 -10.30 6.35
CA LEU A 273 -7.84 -11.52 6.95
C LEU A 273 -7.05 -11.94 8.21
N LEU A 274 -5.71 -11.87 8.15
CA LEU A 274 -4.86 -12.18 9.30
C LEU A 274 -5.01 -11.17 10.44
N SER A 275 -5.47 -9.95 10.17
CA SER A 275 -5.68 -8.93 11.19
C SER A 275 -6.70 -9.35 12.25
N TYR A 276 -7.72 -10.11 11.88
CA TYR A 276 -8.66 -10.71 12.82
C TYR A 276 -7.96 -11.70 13.75
N GLY A 277 -7.04 -12.51 13.22
CA GLY A 277 -6.24 -13.45 14.01
C GLY A 277 -5.30 -12.74 14.98
N VAL A 278 -4.61 -11.69 14.54
CA VAL A 278 -3.73 -10.88 15.42
C VAL A 278 -4.53 -10.25 16.54
N VAL A 279 -5.69 -9.65 16.22
CA VAL A 279 -6.58 -9.06 17.21
C VAL A 279 -7.10 -10.12 18.19
N ALA A 280 -7.45 -11.33 17.73
CA ALA A 280 -7.93 -12.41 18.60
C ALA A 280 -6.83 -13.04 19.48
N ILE A 281 -5.57 -13.03 19.02
CA ILE A 281 -4.43 -13.55 19.81
C ILE A 281 -4.11 -12.59 20.97
N TYR A 282 -4.12 -11.28 20.69
CA TYR A 282 -3.68 -10.27 21.64
C TYR A 282 -4.82 -9.55 22.39
N GLY A 283 -6.05 -9.68 21.92
CA GLY A 283 -7.24 -9.09 22.52
C GLY A 283 -8.35 -10.11 22.72
N ASP A 284 -9.01 -10.03 23.88
CA ASP A 284 -10.26 -10.75 24.12
C ASP A 284 -11.45 -10.12 23.35
N ASN A 285 -12.41 -10.97 22.97
CA ASN A 285 -13.72 -10.58 22.41
C ASN A 285 -14.58 -9.84 23.45
#